data_AF-A0A0Q5NQ33-F1
#
_entry.id   AF-A0A0Q5NQ33-F1
#
_cell.length_a   1.000
_cell.length_b   1.000
_cell.length_c   1.000
_cell.angle_alpha   90.00
_cell.angle_beta   90.00
_cell.angle_gamma   90.00
#
_symmetry.space_group_name_H-M   'P 1'
#
loop_
_entity.id
_entity.type
_entity.pdbx_description
1 polymer ?
#
loop_
_entity_poly.entity_id
_entity_poly.type
_entity_poly.pdbx_seq_one_letter_code
_entity_poly.pdbx_strand_id
1 'polypeptide(L)'
;MSNSNDEAHDREALPAERGEHGEAIHEGGCACGAWRFVVSSEPDRIGLCHCMTCRKVHGSAFGAYAVYLAEQVSMSGATRAWQSSADGRRHFCAVCGSVAYMAFVNNDEIELPIGAFDETGFLEPTYELFCVHREPWLSADGRREYPEDRP
;
A
#
# COMPACT_ATOMS: atom_id res chain seq x y z
N MET A 1 20.39 16.01 -44.82
CA MET A 1 18.94 15.94 -44.56
C MET A 1 18.68 14.57 -43.93
N SER A 2 18.87 14.48 -42.62
CA SER A 2 18.71 13.25 -41.84
C SER A 2 17.34 13.31 -41.15
N ASN A 3 16.39 12.52 -41.64
CA ASN A 3 15.13 12.28 -40.94
C ASN A 3 15.39 11.26 -39.82
N SER A 4 15.29 11.71 -38.57
CA SER A 4 15.13 10.84 -37.40
C SER A 4 13.64 10.61 -37.16
N ASN A 5 13.15 9.40 -37.46
CA ASN A 5 11.86 8.94 -36.96
C ASN A 5 12.05 8.55 -35.49
N ASP A 6 11.46 9.33 -34.58
CA ASP A 6 11.19 8.94 -33.21
C ASP A 6 9.87 8.17 -33.20
N GLU A 7 9.94 6.84 -33.12
CA GLU A 7 8.80 5.99 -32.78
C GLU A 7 8.68 5.95 -31.25
N ALA A 8 7.78 6.77 -30.72
CA ALA A 8 7.32 6.66 -29.35
C ALA A 8 6.48 5.37 -29.22
N HIS A 9 7.04 4.36 -28.55
CA HIS A 9 6.34 3.15 -28.20
C HIS A 9 5.27 3.44 -27.14
N ASP A 10 4.00 3.40 -27.56
CA ASP A 10 2.85 3.21 -26.68
C ASP A 10 3.06 1.94 -25.85
N ARG A 11 3.19 2.11 -24.53
CA ARG A 11 3.14 1.00 -23.57
C ARG A 11 1.71 0.88 -23.07
N GLU A 12 0.89 0.17 -23.84
CA GLU A 12 -0.40 -0.32 -23.34
C GLU A 12 -0.17 -1.15 -22.08
N ALA A 13 -0.84 -0.78 -20.99
CA ALA A 13 -0.85 -1.54 -19.75
C ALA A 13 -1.50 -2.91 -20.02
N LEU A 14 -0.73 -3.97 -19.82
CA LEU A 14 -1.23 -5.35 -19.93
C LEU A 14 -2.27 -5.61 -18.82
N PRO A 15 -3.36 -6.34 -19.11
CA PRO A 15 -4.36 -6.67 -18.11
C PRO A 15 -3.78 -7.62 -17.05
N ALA A 16 -4.11 -7.36 -15.78
CA ALA A 16 -3.73 -8.21 -14.64
C ALA A 16 -4.21 -9.65 -14.86
N GLU A 17 -3.26 -10.57 -15.01
CA GLU A 17 -3.57 -12.00 -15.10
C GLU A 17 -3.96 -12.50 -13.70
N ARG A 18 -5.20 -12.98 -13.56
CA ARG A 18 -5.65 -13.67 -12.35
C ARG A 18 -4.89 -14.99 -12.24
N GLY A 19 -3.94 -15.08 -11.32
CA GLY A 19 -3.27 -16.34 -10.98
C GLY A 19 -4.30 -17.43 -10.66
N GLU A 20 -4.09 -18.62 -11.23
CA GLU A 20 -4.89 -19.80 -10.92
C GLU A 20 -4.63 -20.23 -9.47
N HIS A 21 -5.70 -20.60 -8.77
CA HIS A 21 -5.77 -21.04 -7.37
C HIS A 21 -4.45 -21.49 -6.71
N GLY A 22 -3.87 -20.61 -5.89
CA GLY A 22 -2.94 -20.98 -4.82
C GLY A 22 -1.48 -20.52 -4.96
N GLU A 23 -1.11 -19.84 -6.05
CA GLU A 23 0.23 -19.27 -6.18
C GLU A 23 0.28 -17.83 -5.65
N ALA A 24 1.29 -17.53 -4.83
CA ALA A 24 1.53 -16.18 -4.35
C ALA A 24 1.96 -15.29 -5.52
N ILE A 25 1.32 -14.13 -5.70
CA ILE A 25 1.63 -13.22 -6.80
C ILE A 25 2.72 -12.21 -6.43
N HIS A 26 2.75 -11.77 -5.17
CA HIS A 26 3.76 -10.85 -4.65
C HIS A 26 4.06 -11.16 -3.17
N GLU A 27 5.24 -10.73 -2.72
CA GLU A 27 5.66 -10.86 -1.33
C GLU A 27 6.38 -9.62 -0.81
N GLY A 28 6.61 -9.61 0.49
CA GLY A 28 7.30 -8.51 1.14
C GLY A 28 7.55 -8.76 2.61
N GLY A 29 8.03 -7.73 3.29
CA GLY A 29 8.26 -7.79 4.72
C GLY A 29 8.90 -6.53 5.29
N CYS A 30 9.40 -6.67 6.51
CA CYS A 30 10.11 -5.60 7.17
C CYS A 30 11.57 -5.49 6.69
N ALA A 31 12.22 -4.36 6.99
CA ALA A 31 13.59 -4.10 6.55
C ALA A 31 14.63 -5.10 7.10
N CYS A 32 14.36 -5.78 8.22
CA CYS A 32 15.25 -6.79 8.77
C CYS A 32 14.91 -8.24 8.36
N GLY A 33 13.83 -8.45 7.59
CA GLY A 33 13.35 -9.76 7.17
C GLY A 33 12.69 -10.62 8.26
N ALA A 34 12.62 -10.17 9.51
CA ALA A 34 12.04 -10.93 10.62
C ALA A 34 10.51 -11.07 10.57
N TRP A 35 9.83 -10.23 9.79
CA TRP A 35 8.42 -10.35 9.45
C TRP A 35 8.28 -10.36 7.94
N ARG A 36 7.50 -11.31 7.42
CA ARG A 36 7.28 -11.53 5.99
C ARG A 36 5.80 -11.76 5.72
N PHE A 37 5.36 -11.41 4.53
CA PHE A 37 4.02 -11.71 4.05
C PHE A 37 4.05 -12.13 2.59
N VAL A 38 3.02 -12.87 2.18
CA VAL A 38 2.73 -13.22 0.79
C VAL A 38 1.27 -12.88 0.50
N VAL A 39 0.98 -12.41 -0.72
CA VAL A 39 -0.39 -12.13 -1.18
C VAL A 39 -0.77 -13.05 -2.33
N SER A 40 -2.00 -13.53 -2.33
CA SER A 40 -2.52 -14.49 -3.32
C SER A 40 -3.46 -13.89 -4.37
N SER A 41 -3.60 -12.57 -4.39
CA SER A 41 -4.45 -11.83 -5.32
C SER A 41 -3.95 -10.40 -5.49
N GLU A 42 -4.52 -9.69 -6.47
CA GLU A 42 -4.40 -8.22 -6.55
C GLU A 42 -5.10 -7.55 -5.36
N PRO A 43 -4.67 -6.34 -4.95
CA PRO A 43 -5.36 -5.59 -3.90
C PRO A 43 -6.72 -5.09 -4.38
N ASP A 44 -7.69 -5.03 -3.47
CA ASP A 44 -8.99 -4.43 -3.75
C ASP A 44 -8.84 -2.95 -4.10
N ARG A 45 -7.90 -2.26 -3.44
CA ARG A 45 -7.65 -0.82 -3.58
C ARG A 45 -6.22 -0.45 -3.20
N ILE A 46 -5.74 0.65 -3.76
CA ILE A 46 -4.44 1.24 -3.43
C ILE A 46 -4.65 2.74 -3.22
N GLY A 47 -4.20 3.26 -2.09
CA GLY A 47 -4.48 4.64 -1.71
C GLY A 47 -3.38 5.30 -0.89
N LEU A 48 -3.36 6.63 -0.95
CA LEU A 48 -2.53 7.48 -0.10
C LEU A 48 -3.38 8.04 1.05
N CYS A 49 -2.79 8.19 2.23
CA CYS A 49 -3.44 8.80 3.37
C CYS A 49 -2.53 9.86 4.00
N HIS A 50 -3.00 11.10 3.99
CA HIS A 50 -2.28 12.26 4.50
C HIS A 50 -2.55 12.54 5.98
N CYS A 51 -3.34 11.70 6.66
CA CYS A 51 -3.66 11.93 8.07
C CYS A 51 -2.39 11.98 8.93
N MET A 52 -2.41 12.78 10.00
CA MET A 52 -1.23 13.01 10.84
C MET A 52 -0.67 11.71 11.45
N THR A 53 -1.51 10.70 11.68
CA THR A 53 -1.07 9.38 12.15
C THR A 53 -0.29 8.64 11.07
N CYS A 54 -0.81 8.54 9.85
CA CYS A 54 -0.13 7.88 8.74
C CYS A 54 1.24 8.53 8.45
N ARG A 55 1.29 9.86 8.47
CA ARG A 55 2.54 10.62 8.32
C ARG A 55 3.57 10.25 9.38
N LYS A 56 3.18 10.25 10.66
CA LYS A 56 4.06 9.91 11.79
C LYS A 56 4.52 8.46 11.77
N VAL A 57 3.63 7.54 11.39
CA VAL A 57 3.92 6.10 11.35
C VAL A 57 4.93 5.77 10.26
N HIS A 58 4.81 6.40 9.09
CA HIS A 58 5.72 6.16 7.97
C HIS A 58 6.96 7.06 7.99
N GLY A 59 6.97 8.13 8.80
CA GLY A 59 8.01 9.16 8.72
C GLY A 59 8.05 9.85 7.36
N SER A 60 6.90 9.95 6.67
CA SER A 60 6.76 10.42 5.30
C SER A 60 5.64 11.45 5.18
N ALA A 61 5.52 12.10 4.01
CA ALA A 61 4.46 13.07 3.71
C ALA A 61 3.05 12.44 3.71
N PHE A 62 2.97 11.13 3.51
CA PHE A 62 1.75 10.33 3.56
C PHE A 62 2.09 8.87 3.91
N GLY A 63 1.07 8.10 4.29
CA GLY A 63 1.14 6.64 4.24
C GLY A 63 0.54 6.14 2.93
N ALA A 64 1.17 5.15 2.30
CA ALA A 64 0.67 4.54 1.08
C ALA A 64 0.40 3.05 1.33
N TYR A 65 -0.82 2.61 1.01
CA TYR A 65 -1.30 1.28 1.35
C TYR A 65 -1.96 0.58 0.18
N ALA A 66 -1.74 -0.73 0.11
CA ALA A 66 -2.53 -1.67 -0.66
C ALA A 66 -3.48 -2.40 0.30
N VAL A 67 -4.76 -2.46 -0.05
CA VAL A 67 -5.83 -3.04 0.77
C VAL A 67 -6.21 -4.40 0.24
N TYR A 68 -6.21 -5.39 1.12
CA TYR A 68 -6.56 -6.79 0.84
C TYR A 68 -7.61 -7.27 1.84
N LEU A 69 -8.28 -8.37 1.51
CA LEU A 69 -8.98 -9.18 2.51
C LEU A 69 -7.98 -10.03 3.30
N ALA A 70 -8.27 -10.29 4.57
CA ALA A 70 -7.39 -11.05 5.45
C ALA A 70 -7.05 -12.45 4.91
N GLU A 71 -8.00 -13.09 4.24
CA GLU A 71 -7.78 -14.42 3.62
C GLU A 71 -6.79 -14.41 2.44
N GLN A 72 -6.55 -13.23 1.84
CA GLN A 72 -5.63 -13.06 0.71
C GLN A 72 -4.18 -12.83 1.16
N VAL A 73 -3.93 -12.68 2.48
CA VAL A 73 -2.62 -12.35 3.03
C VAL A 73 -2.18 -13.39 4.03
N SER A 74 -1.09 -14.10 3.72
CA SER A 74 -0.43 -14.99 4.67
C SER A 74 0.81 -14.32 5.24
N MET A 75 1.00 -14.39 6.55
CA MET A 75 2.09 -13.70 7.24
C MET A 75 2.88 -14.64 8.13
N SER A 76 4.17 -14.35 8.30
CA SER A 76 5.06 -15.04 9.23
C SER A 76 5.96 -14.07 9.98
N GLY A 77 6.44 -14.50 11.14
CA GLY A 77 7.24 -13.66 12.04
C GLY A 77 6.41 -12.80 12.99
N ALA A 78 7.05 -12.32 14.05
CA ALA A 78 6.37 -11.64 15.15
C ALA A 78 6.18 -10.14 14.86
N THR A 79 4.97 -9.65 15.11
CA THR A 79 4.65 -8.23 15.15
C THR A 79 4.24 -7.78 16.55
N ARG A 80 4.33 -6.48 16.80
CA ARG A 80 3.69 -5.82 17.94
C ARG A 80 2.64 -4.86 17.39
N ALA A 81 1.59 -4.62 18.15
CA ALA A 81 0.49 -3.78 17.74
C ALA A 81 0.13 -2.72 18.78
N TRP A 82 -0.47 -1.63 18.31
CA TRP A 82 -1.09 -0.62 19.16
C TRP A 82 -2.40 -0.13 18.54
N GLN A 83 -3.29 0.38 19.39
CA GLN A 83 -4.59 0.92 19.00
C GLN A 83 -4.45 2.34 18.44
N SER A 84 -4.68 2.50 17.13
CA SER A 84 -4.57 3.80 16.47
C SER A 84 -5.89 4.56 16.33
N SER A 85 -7.02 3.87 16.49
CA SER A 85 -8.37 4.43 16.57
C SER A 85 -9.28 3.47 17.34
N ALA A 86 -10.57 3.78 17.49
CA ALA A 86 -11.53 2.84 18.08
C ALA A 86 -11.43 1.46 17.39
N ASP A 87 -11.43 1.46 16.05
CA ASP A 87 -11.53 0.24 15.27
C ASP A 87 -10.21 -0.21 14.64
N GLY A 88 -9.19 0.64 14.58
CA GLY A 88 -7.93 0.36 13.89
C GLY A 88 -6.79 -0.08 14.82
N ARG A 89 -6.07 -1.12 14.41
CA ARG A 89 -4.83 -1.59 15.04
C ARG A 89 -3.69 -1.51 14.04
N ARG A 90 -2.58 -0.90 14.43
CA ARG A 90 -1.36 -0.80 13.61
C ARG A 90 -0.30 -1.74 14.13
N HIS A 91 0.19 -2.59 13.24
CA HIS A 91 1.22 -3.58 13.50
C HIS A 91 2.57 -3.08 12.98
N PHE A 92 3.63 -3.41 13.70
CA PHE A 92 5.02 -3.14 13.32
C PHE A 92 5.90 -4.34 13.67
N CYS A 93 7.01 -4.48 12.94
CA CYS A 93 7.97 -5.54 13.20
C CYS A 93 8.53 -5.41 14.63
N ALA A 94 8.45 -6.50 15.39
CA ALA A 94 8.91 -6.53 16.78
C ALA A 94 10.43 -6.33 16.93
N VAL A 95 11.20 -6.47 15.85
CA VAL A 95 12.67 -6.42 15.84
C VAL A 95 13.17 -5.06 15.36
N CYS A 96 12.82 -4.64 14.14
CA CYS A 96 13.36 -3.40 13.54
C CYS A 96 12.40 -2.19 13.59
N GLY A 97 11.15 -2.38 14.04
CA GLY A 97 10.18 -1.29 14.11
C GLY A 97 9.56 -0.86 12.77
N SER A 98 9.90 -1.48 11.64
CA SER A 98 9.24 -1.20 10.35
C SER A 98 7.73 -1.37 10.47
N VAL A 99 6.99 -0.48 9.83
CA VAL A 99 5.52 -0.60 9.70
C VAL A 99 5.20 -1.91 8.99
N ALA A 100 4.32 -2.72 9.58
CA ALA A 100 3.97 -4.04 9.05
C ALA A 100 2.63 -3.99 8.32
N TYR A 101 1.51 -3.87 9.03
CA TYR A 101 0.17 -3.79 8.43
C TYR A 101 -0.80 -3.07 9.36
N MET A 102 -1.97 -2.69 8.84
CA MET A 102 -3.10 -2.25 9.64
C MET A 102 -4.24 -3.26 9.52
N ALA A 103 -4.94 -3.51 10.62
CA ALA A 103 -6.10 -4.38 10.69
C ALA A 103 -7.22 -3.67 11.46
N PHE A 104 -8.47 -4.03 11.18
CA PHE A 104 -9.64 -3.40 11.77
C PHE A 104 -10.49 -4.40 12.55
N VAL A 105 -11.23 -3.90 13.54
CA VAL A 105 -12.11 -4.73 14.39
C VAL A 105 -13.43 -5.06 13.69
N ASN A 106 -13.91 -4.18 12.81
CA ASN A 106 -15.25 -4.24 12.23
C ASN A 106 -15.28 -4.71 10.76
N ASN A 107 -14.15 -5.11 10.20
CA ASN A 107 -14.06 -5.70 8.87
C ASN A 107 -12.82 -6.60 8.75
N ASP A 108 -12.74 -7.35 7.65
CA ASP A 108 -11.64 -8.26 7.35
C ASP A 108 -10.56 -7.62 6.46
N GLU A 109 -10.48 -6.29 6.41
CA GLU A 109 -9.46 -5.60 5.60
C GLU A 109 -8.10 -5.60 6.30
N ILE A 110 -7.06 -5.88 5.51
CA ILE A 110 -5.65 -5.73 5.86
C ILE A 110 -5.06 -4.67 4.94
N GLU A 111 -4.45 -3.63 5.52
CA GLU A 111 -3.70 -2.63 4.77
C GLU A 111 -2.20 -2.90 4.89
N LEU A 112 -1.56 -3.22 3.77
CA LEU A 112 -0.11 -3.40 3.67
C LEU A 112 0.54 -2.09 3.16
N PRO A 113 1.57 -1.56 3.83
CA PRO A 113 2.41 -0.50 3.29
C PRO A 113 2.98 -0.91 1.93
N ILE A 114 2.78 -0.10 0.88
CA ILE A 114 3.32 -0.45 -0.44
C ILE A 114 4.85 -0.54 -0.44
N GLY A 115 5.52 0.21 0.45
CA GLY A 115 6.97 0.17 0.61
C GLY A 115 7.49 -1.06 1.35
N ALA A 116 6.61 -1.97 1.80
CA ALA A 116 7.01 -3.24 2.40
C ALA A 116 7.07 -4.39 1.38
N PHE A 117 6.63 -4.19 0.13
CA PHE A 117 6.76 -5.20 -0.92
C PHE A 117 8.20 -5.26 -1.44
N ASP A 118 8.64 -6.44 -1.85
CA ASP A 118 10.00 -6.66 -2.35
C ASP A 118 10.19 -6.20 -3.82
N GLU A 119 9.08 -5.97 -4.52
CA GLU A 119 9.04 -5.53 -5.91
C GLU A 119 8.38 -4.15 -6.03
N THR A 120 8.64 -3.46 -7.14
CA THR A 120 8.07 -2.13 -7.43
C THR A 120 7.44 -2.11 -8.82
N GLY A 121 6.47 -1.23 -9.03
CA GLY A 121 5.90 -0.96 -10.37
C GLY A 121 4.58 -1.66 -10.67
N PHE A 122 4.00 -2.39 -9.71
CA PHE A 122 2.69 -3.03 -9.83
C PHE A 122 1.59 -2.41 -8.96
N LEU A 123 1.95 -1.47 -8.06
CA LEU A 123 1.00 -0.80 -7.17
C LEU A 123 0.88 0.69 -7.52
N GLU A 124 -0.25 1.07 -8.14
CA GLU A 124 -0.56 2.46 -8.46
C GLU A 124 -1.74 2.98 -7.61
N PRO A 125 -1.53 3.98 -6.74
CA PRO A 125 -2.62 4.57 -5.96
C PRO A 125 -3.66 5.27 -6.83
N THR A 126 -4.94 5.00 -6.57
CA THR A 126 -6.07 5.59 -7.32
C THR A 126 -6.81 6.67 -6.56
N TYR A 127 -6.54 6.81 -5.25
CA TYR A 127 -7.18 7.80 -4.38
C TYR A 127 -6.28 8.30 -3.25
N GLU A 128 -6.66 9.44 -2.68
CA GLU A 128 -6.01 10.08 -1.54
C GLU A 128 -7.03 10.46 -0.46
N LEU A 129 -6.73 10.15 0.80
CA LEU A 129 -7.53 10.49 1.97
C LEU A 129 -6.87 11.58 2.80
N PHE A 130 -7.68 12.32 3.57
CA PHE A 130 -7.25 13.37 4.48
C PHE A 130 -6.43 14.47 3.79
N CYS A 131 -6.77 14.81 2.53
CA CYS A 131 -6.04 15.77 1.71
C CYS A 131 -5.94 17.18 2.32
N VAL A 132 -6.75 17.51 3.34
CA VAL A 132 -6.57 18.72 4.15
C VAL A 132 -5.19 18.83 4.81
N HIS A 133 -4.49 17.70 4.97
CA HIS A 133 -3.12 17.63 5.51
C HIS A 133 -2.05 17.31 4.45
N ARG A 134 -2.41 17.31 3.15
CA ARG A 134 -1.45 17.09 2.07
C ARG A 134 -0.44 18.25 2.06
N GLU A 135 0.82 17.91 1.82
CA GLU A 135 1.85 18.91 1.61
C GLU A 135 1.56 19.76 0.36
N PRO A 136 1.67 21.10 0.43
CA PRO A 136 1.38 21.97 -0.72
C PRO A 136 2.24 21.72 -1.95
N TRP A 137 3.40 21.09 -1.79
CA TRP A 137 4.33 20.77 -2.88
C TRP A 137 4.02 19.44 -3.58
N LEU A 138 3.10 18.62 -3.04
CA LEU A 138 2.63 17.39 -3.68
C LEU A 138 1.51 17.69 -4.66
N SER A 139 1.68 17.24 -5.91
CA SER A 139 0.61 17.23 -6.91
C SER A 139 -0.37 16.09 -6.62
N ALA A 140 -1.65 16.32 -6.95
CA ALA A 140 -2.69 15.31 -6.81
C ALA A 140 -2.70 14.27 -7.96
N ASP A 141 -1.91 14.50 -9.01
CA ASP A 141 -1.75 13.68 -10.23
C ASP A 141 -3.05 13.09 -10.81
N GLY A 142 -4.19 13.77 -10.64
CA GLY A 142 -5.49 13.30 -11.13
C GLY A 142 -6.13 12.15 -10.34
N ARG A 143 -5.56 11.76 -9.20
CA ARG A 143 -6.16 10.78 -8.28
C ARG A 143 -7.43 11.34 -7.65
N ARG A 144 -8.34 10.46 -7.24
CA ARG A 144 -9.54 10.88 -6.50
C ARG A 144 -9.16 11.39 -5.12
N GLU A 145 -9.56 12.60 -4.77
CA GLU A 145 -9.20 13.23 -3.50
C GLU A 145 -10.38 13.30 -2.53
N TYR A 146 -10.11 13.02 -1.27
CA TYR A 146 -11.04 13.19 -0.16
C TYR A 146 -10.43 14.15 0.89
N PRO A 147 -11.13 15.23 1.28
CA PRO A 147 -10.64 16.12 2.33
C PRO A 147 -10.38 15.39 3.66
N GLU A 148 -11.19 14.38 3.96
CA GLU A 148 -11.12 13.53 5.17
C GLU A 148 -11.15 12.05 4.76
N ASP A 149 -11.88 11.20 5.48
CA ASP A 149 -12.08 9.81 5.11
C ASP A 149 -13.04 9.66 3.92
N ARG A 150 -13.07 8.46 3.33
CA ARG A 150 -14.04 8.11 2.27
C ARG A 150 -15.46 8.03 2.85
N PRO A 151 -16.50 8.41 2.07
CA PRO A 151 -17.90 8.26 2.48
C PRO A 151 -18.32 6.82 2.75
#